data_AF-A0A146KD80-F1
#
_entry.id   AF-A0A146KD80-F1
#
_cell.length_a   1.000
_cell.length_b   1.000
_cell.length_c   1.000
_cell.angle_alpha   90.00
_cell.angle_beta   90.00
_cell.angle_gamma   90.00
#
_symmetry.space_group_name_H-M   'P 1'
#
loop_
_entity.id
_entity.type
_entity.pdbx_description
1 polymer ?
#
loop_
_entity_poly.entity_id
_entity_poly.type
_entity_poly.pdbx_seq_one_letter_code
_entity_poly.pdbx_strand_id
1 'polypeptide(L)'
;EKIQKKLEEYLETKRFAFPRFYFISNDELLQILSQTTDAHSVVPFLRKIFEAISNLTIVDQNKRKIITQMHSPEGEIIDFVEPVIPQGGLVEAWLNALEREMFSTMKIKMKN
;
A
#
# COMPACT_ATOMS: atom_id res chain seq x y z
N GLU A 1 7.60 -4.26 -30.33
CA GLU A 1 6.20 -3.78 -30.30
C GLU A 1 5.23 -4.66 -29.50
N LYS A 2 5.03 -5.96 -29.80
CA LYS A 2 4.00 -6.77 -29.11
C LYS A 2 4.19 -6.96 -27.59
N ILE A 3 5.43 -6.99 -27.10
CA ILE A 3 5.72 -7.17 -25.66
C ILE A 3 5.43 -5.88 -24.88
N GLN A 4 5.86 -4.74 -25.42
CA GLN A 4 5.65 -3.43 -24.79
C GLN A 4 4.15 -3.12 -24.66
N LYS A 5 3.37 -3.37 -25.72
CA LYS A 5 1.91 -3.19 -25.67
C LYS A 5 1.24 -4.07 -24.60
N LYS A 6 1.63 -5.35 -24.50
CA LYS A 6 1.10 -6.25 -23.46
C LYS A 6 1.49 -5.82 -22.06
N LEU A 7 2.69 -5.28 -21.89
CA LEU A 7 3.14 -4.74 -20.61
C LEU A 7 2.31 -3.51 -20.21
N GLU A 8 2.09 -2.59 -21.14
CA GLU A 8 1.23 -1.41 -20.92
C GLU A 8 -0.20 -1.82 -20.55
N GLU A 9 -0.80 -2.76 -21.29
CA GLU A 9 -2.13 -3.32 -20.96
C GLU A 9 -2.16 -3.93 -19.55
N TYR A 10 -1.12 -4.69 -19.17
CA TYR A 10 -1.01 -5.27 -17.83
C TYR A 10 -0.91 -4.19 -16.75
N LEU A 11 -0.07 -3.17 -16.94
CA LEU A 11 0.07 -2.06 -15.98
C LEU A 11 -1.25 -1.30 -15.83
N GLU A 12 -1.99 -1.08 -16.91
CA GLU A 12 -3.32 -0.47 -16.84
C GLU A 12 -4.31 -1.33 -16.04
N THR A 13 -4.26 -2.66 -16.13
CA THR A 13 -5.11 -3.51 -15.26
C THR A 13 -4.79 -3.31 -13.77
N LYS A 14 -3.52 -3.07 -13.44
CA LYS A 14 -3.08 -2.81 -12.07
C LYS A 14 -3.50 -1.42 -11.59
N ARG A 15 -3.40 -0.41 -12.47
CA ARG A 15 -3.91 0.94 -12.18
C ARG A 15 -5.43 0.93 -11.99
N PHE A 16 -6.18 0.15 -12.78
CA PHE A 16 -7.62 0.01 -12.58
C PHE A 16 -7.95 -0.65 -11.22
N ALA A 17 -7.18 -1.65 -10.80
CA ALA A 17 -7.39 -2.33 -9.52
C ALA A 17 -6.99 -1.49 -8.29
N PHE A 18 -6.05 -0.56 -8.44
CA PHE A 18 -5.70 0.43 -7.42
C PHE A 18 -5.38 1.78 -8.07
N PRO A 19 -6.38 2.68 -8.20
CA PRO A 19 -6.25 3.94 -8.95
C PRO A 19 -5.13 4.86 -8.47
N ARG A 20 -4.70 4.77 -7.21
CA ARG A 20 -3.58 5.58 -6.72
C ARG A 20 -2.26 5.25 -7.42
N PHE A 21 -2.14 4.11 -8.11
CA PHE A 21 -0.99 3.86 -8.97
C PHE A 21 -0.86 4.88 -10.11
N TYR A 22 -1.92 5.59 -10.54
CA TYR A 22 -1.83 6.70 -11.50
C TYR A 22 -0.85 7.83 -11.09
N PHE A 23 -0.46 7.91 -9.81
CA PHE A 23 0.50 8.90 -9.31
C PHE A 23 1.97 8.47 -9.39
N ILE A 24 2.27 7.26 -9.85
CA ILE A 24 3.64 6.74 -9.99
C ILE A 24 3.95 6.35 -11.44
N SER A 25 5.24 6.40 -11.78
CA SER A 25 5.71 6.03 -13.12
C SER A 25 5.57 4.52 -13.39
N ASN A 26 5.70 4.11 -14.65
CA ASN A 26 5.67 2.69 -15.01
C ASN A 26 6.81 1.90 -14.35
N ASP A 27 8.00 2.49 -14.25
CA ASP A 27 9.16 1.84 -13.63
C ASP A 27 8.94 1.63 -12.12
N GLU A 28 8.36 2.62 -11.45
CA GLU A 28 8.02 2.52 -10.03
C GLU A 28 6.92 1.49 -9.78
N LEU A 29 5.89 1.49 -10.63
CA LEU A 29 4.83 0.48 -10.56
C LEU A 29 5.40 -0.92 -10.77
N LEU A 30 6.31 -1.11 -11.74
CA LEU A 30 6.98 -2.38 -11.95
C LEU A 30 7.83 -2.80 -10.74
N GLN A 31 8.51 -1.86 -10.09
CA GLN A 31 9.27 -2.14 -8.87
C GLN A 31 8.35 -2.63 -7.75
N ILE A 32 7.22 -1.97 -7.51
CA ILE A 32 6.20 -2.41 -6.55
C ILE A 32 5.66 -3.81 -6.91
N LEU A 33 5.33 -4.03 -8.18
CA LEU A 33 4.82 -5.33 -8.66
C LEU A 33 5.87 -6.45 -8.61
N SER A 34 7.16 -6.13 -8.61
CA SER A 34 8.24 -7.10 -8.44
C SER A 34 8.45 -7.51 -6.97
N GLN A 35 7.93 -6.72 -6.03
CA GLN A 35 8.17 -6.83 -4.59
C GLN A 35 6.88 -7.17 -3.81
N THR A 36 5.92 -7.86 -4.45
CA THR A 36 4.57 -8.10 -3.89
C THR A 36 4.54 -8.74 -2.50
N THR A 37 5.60 -9.45 -2.11
CA THR A 37 5.68 -10.19 -0.85
C THR A 37 6.36 -9.43 0.28
N ASP A 38 7.05 -8.31 -0.01
CA ASP A 38 7.73 -7.51 1.01
C ASP A 38 7.13 -6.10 1.11
N ALA A 39 6.31 -5.91 2.15
CA ALA A 39 5.67 -4.64 2.42
C ALA A 39 6.67 -3.50 2.71
N HIS A 40 7.86 -3.78 3.27
CA HIS A 40 8.87 -2.74 3.50
C HIS A 40 9.34 -2.11 2.21
N SER A 41 9.47 -2.92 1.17
CA SER A 41 9.90 -2.49 -0.15
C SER A 41 8.87 -1.58 -0.85
N VAL A 42 7.60 -1.62 -0.43
CA VAL A 42 6.53 -0.74 -0.96
C VAL A 42 6.45 0.60 -0.22
N VAL A 43 6.94 0.69 1.03
CA VAL A 43 6.92 1.91 1.85
C VAL A 43 7.47 3.17 1.15
N PRO A 44 8.60 3.14 0.41
CA PRO A 44 9.13 4.32 -0.27
C PRO A 44 8.15 4.95 -1.27
N PHE A 45 7.25 4.15 -1.85
CA PHE A 45 6.26 4.60 -2.82
C PHE A 45 4.98 5.11 -2.17
N LEU A 46 4.73 4.76 -0.90
CA LEU A 46 3.51 5.14 -0.20
C LEU A 46 3.33 6.65 -0.17
N ARG A 47 4.40 7.44 0.03
CA ARG A 47 4.33 8.91 0.02
C ARG A 47 3.84 9.51 -1.29
N LYS A 48 3.99 8.79 -2.41
CA LYS A 48 3.52 9.24 -3.74
C LYS A 48 2.05 8.90 -3.98
N ILE A 49 1.54 7.88 -3.31
CA ILE A 49 0.20 7.33 -3.54
C ILE A 49 -0.73 7.53 -2.33
N PHE A 50 -0.19 7.93 -1.17
CA PHE A 50 -0.85 8.31 0.07
C PHE A 50 -0.22 9.59 0.63
N GLU A 51 -1.00 10.66 0.69
CA GLU A 51 -0.57 11.93 1.28
C GLU A 51 -0.42 11.83 2.80
N ALA A 52 -1.37 11.17 3.47
CA ALA A 52 -1.41 11.05 4.93
C ALA A 52 -0.51 9.96 5.53
N ILE A 53 0.22 9.19 4.70
CA ILE A 53 1.07 8.09 5.18
C ILE A 53 2.51 8.33 4.73
N SER A 54 3.38 8.64 5.68
CA SER A 54 4.83 8.79 5.48
C SER A 54 5.62 7.51 5.74
N ASN A 55 5.10 6.65 6.62
CA ASN A 55 5.70 5.37 7.01
C ASN A 55 4.66 4.41 7.64
N LEU A 56 5.04 3.15 7.80
CA LEU A 56 4.24 2.11 8.45
C LEU A 56 5.06 1.37 9.51
N THR A 57 4.43 1.01 10.63
CA THR A 57 5.01 0.00 11.54
C THR A 57 4.63 -1.38 11.02
N ILE A 58 5.63 -2.19 10.67
CA ILE A 58 5.47 -3.56 10.19
C ILE A 58 6.14 -4.49 11.20
N VAL A 59 5.38 -5.43 11.76
CA VAL A 59 5.86 -6.44 12.71
C VAL A 59 5.89 -7.81 12.06
N ASP A 60 6.86 -8.63 12.46
CA ASP A 60 6.93 -10.04 12.13
C ASP A 60 6.23 -10.87 13.20
N GLN A 61 5.13 -11.54 12.84
CA GLN A 61 4.43 -12.46 13.73
C GLN A 61 4.13 -13.77 12.99
N ASN A 62 4.57 -14.91 13.55
CA ASN A 62 4.35 -16.23 12.95
C ASN A 62 4.80 -16.33 11.47
N LYS A 63 5.96 -15.74 11.14
CA LYS A 63 6.51 -15.60 9.77
C LYS A 63 5.63 -14.76 8.82
N ARG A 64 4.68 -14.00 9.37
CA ARG A 64 3.85 -13.04 8.64
C ARG A 64 4.22 -11.61 8.95
N LYS A 65 4.31 -10.78 7.91
CA LYS A 65 4.37 -9.33 8.04
C LYS A 65 2.96 -8.82 8.36
N ILE A 66 2.85 -7.99 9.39
CA ILE A 66 1.60 -7.38 9.82
C ILE A 66 1.85 -5.88 9.98
N ILE A 67 1.03 -5.06 9.33
CA ILE A 67 1.06 -3.61 9.46
C ILE A 67 0.15 -3.23 10.64
N THR A 68 0.69 -2.56 11.64
CA THR A 68 -0.02 -2.24 12.89
C THR A 68 -0.26 -0.76 13.10
N GLN A 69 0.56 0.11 12.48
CA GLN A 69 0.45 1.57 12.67
C GLN A 69 0.71 2.29 11.35
N MET A 70 0.06 3.44 11.17
CA MET A 70 0.41 4.42 10.15
C MET A 70 1.04 5.65 10.79
N HIS A 71 2.00 6.23 10.06
CA HIS A 71 2.75 7.40 10.49
C HIS A 71 2.45 8.53 9.50
N SER A 72 2.07 9.71 9.97
CA SER A 72 1.86 10.87 9.11
C SER A 72 3.18 11.57 8.76
N PRO A 73 3.23 12.40 7.70
CA PRO A 73 4.37 13.28 7.44
C PRO A 73 4.68 14.25 8.58
N GLU A 74 3.67 14.62 9.37
CA GLU A 74 3.76 15.55 10.51
C GLU A 74 4.27 14.90 11.80
N GLY A 75 4.50 13.58 11.78
CA GLY A 75 5.02 12.82 12.92
C GLY A 75 3.96 12.21 13.83
N GLU A 76 2.69 12.24 13.43
CA GLU A 76 1.62 11.52 14.15
C GLU A 76 1.75 10.03 13.92
N ILE A 77 1.52 9.23 14.97
CA ILE A 77 1.52 7.78 14.89
C ILE A 77 0.16 7.30 15.36
N ILE A 78 -0.54 6.56 14.49
CA ILE A 78 -1.89 6.07 14.75
C ILE A 78 -1.89 4.55 14.62
N ASP A 79 -2.26 3.88 15.72
CA ASP A 79 -2.54 2.45 15.71
C ASP A 79 -3.79 2.16 14.88
N PHE A 80 -3.67 1.22 13.94
CA PHE A 80 -4.83 0.68 13.26
C PHE A 80 -5.73 -0.06 14.25
N VAL A 81 -7.04 0.07 14.07
CA VAL A 81 -8.02 -0.68 14.87
C VAL A 81 -7.92 -2.17 14.54
N GLU A 82 -7.84 -2.50 13.26
CA GLU A 82 -7.55 -3.85 12.78
C GLU A 82 -6.23 -3.89 12.00
N PRO A 83 -5.28 -4.79 12.33
CA PRO A 83 -4.02 -4.88 11.59
C PRO A 83 -4.20 -5.30 10.13
N VAL A 84 -3.38 -4.75 9.23
CA VAL A 84 -3.40 -5.08 7.80
C VAL A 84 -2.34 -6.13 7.50
N ILE A 85 -2.71 -7.19 6.77
CA ILE A 85 -1.80 -8.31 6.43
C ILE A 85 -1.49 -8.26 4.93
N PRO A 86 -0.25 -7.92 4.52
CA PRO A 86 0.12 -7.82 3.10
C PRO A 86 0.31 -9.17 2.39
N GLN A 87 0.49 -10.26 3.16
CA GLN A 87 0.87 -11.56 2.60
C GLN A 87 -0.31 -12.35 2.03
N GLY A 88 -0.05 -13.10 0.95
CA GLY A 88 -0.98 -14.07 0.38
C GLY A 88 -1.93 -13.54 -0.70
N GLY A 89 -1.74 -12.29 -1.14
CA GLY A 89 -2.56 -11.67 -2.19
C GLY A 89 -1.76 -10.76 -3.12
N LEU A 90 -2.47 -10.13 -4.04
CA LEU A 90 -1.91 -9.14 -4.97
C LEU A 90 -1.63 -7.82 -4.23
N VAL A 91 -0.63 -7.06 -4.68
CA VAL A 91 -0.22 -5.82 -4.00
C VAL A 91 -1.34 -4.78 -3.94
N GLU A 92 -2.13 -4.67 -5.01
CA GLU A 92 -3.32 -3.83 -5.05
C GLU A 92 -4.35 -4.19 -3.97
N ALA A 93 -4.46 -5.48 -3.60
CA ALA A 93 -5.49 -5.94 -2.68
C ALA A 93 -5.20 -5.48 -1.26
N TRP A 94 -3.94 -5.61 -0.81
CA TRP A 94 -3.57 -5.16 0.53
C TRP A 94 -3.40 -3.64 0.61
N LEU A 95 -3.00 -2.96 -0.47
CA LEU A 95 -3.00 -1.49 -0.51
C LEU A 95 -4.42 -0.91 -0.41
N ASN A 96 -5.40 -1.51 -1.08
CA ASN A 96 -6.81 -1.18 -0.90
C ASN A 96 -7.30 -1.49 0.54
N ALA A 97 -6.81 -2.56 1.16
CA ALA A 97 -7.12 -2.86 2.56
C ALA A 97 -6.52 -1.82 3.52
N LEU A 98 -5.28 -1.41 3.29
CA LEU A 98 -4.61 -0.33 4.02
C LEU A 98 -5.40 0.97 3.94
N GLU A 99 -5.84 1.36 2.74
CA GLU A 99 -6.65 2.56 2.55
C GLU A 99 -7.97 2.49 3.33
N ARG A 100 -8.71 1.38 3.20
CA ARG A 100 -9.95 1.19 3.96
C ARG A 100 -9.72 1.32 5.45
N GLU A 101 -8.63 0.75 5.95
CA GLU A 101 -8.38 0.72 7.38
C GLU A 101 -7.87 2.05 7.94
N MET A 102 -7.12 2.82 7.15
CA MET A 102 -6.84 4.22 7.42
C MET A 102 -8.14 5.01 7.64
N PHE A 103 -9.11 4.90 6.72
CA PHE A 103 -10.40 5.59 6.87
C PHE A 103 -11.21 5.11 8.08
N SER A 104 -11.31 3.79 8.28
CA SER A 104 -12.04 3.21 9.41
C SER A 104 -11.46 3.62 10.75
N THR A 105 -10.13 3.53 10.90
CA THR A 105 -9.40 3.92 12.10
C THR A 105 -9.62 5.39 12.42
N MET A 106 -9.45 6.30 11.45
CA MET A 106 -9.68 7.73 11.66
C MET A 106 -11.12 8.03 12.06
N LYS A 107 -12.10 7.40 11.40
CA LYS A 107 -13.53 7.58 11.73
C LYS A 107 -13.86 7.15 13.15
N ILE A 108 -13.20 6.11 13.66
CA ILE A 108 -13.39 5.62 15.04
C ILE A 108 -12.68 6.56 16.02
N LYS A 109 -11.43 6.90 15.76
CA LYS A 109 -10.60 7.74 16.63
C LYS A 109 -11.13 9.18 16.75
N MET A 110 -11.74 9.73 15.71
CA MET A 110 -12.34 11.08 15.74
C MET A 110 -13.69 11.16 16.48
N LYS A 111 -14.32 10.02 16.79
CA LYS A 111 -15.61 9.97 17.52
C LYS A 111 -15.44 9.84 19.04
N ASN A 112 -14.23 9.53 19.49
CA ASN A 112 -13.86 9.41 20.90
C ASN A 112 -13.10 10.67 21.33
#